data_AF-A0A075B3I9-F1
#
_entry.id   AF-A0A075B3I9-F1
#
_cell.length_a   1.000
_cell.length_b   1.000
_cell.length_c   1.000
_cell.angle_alpha   90.00
_cell.angle_beta   90.00
_cell.angle_gamma   90.00
#
_symmetry.space_group_name_H-M   'P 1'
#
loop_
_entity.id
_entity.type
_entity.pdbx_description
1 polymer ?
#
loop_
_entity_poly.entity_id
_entity_poly.type
_entity_poly.pdbx_seq_one_letter_code
_entity_poly.pdbx_strand_id
1 'polypeptide(L)'
;MIADTHADNEAINEQIKEIDDKNLPVEEWLLLRVGSIPRNSVGWFRCGVAFYNKKEFLRAIDCLQKSVELDPLNYNAYQIIARACIALNRKQEAIAALKQSVNLDNPSDWQLLVELTAATEGAE
;
A
#
# COMPACT_ATOMS: atom_id res chain seq x y z
N MET A 1 -30.78 4.38 32.28
CA MET A 1 -29.86 5.52 32.08
C MET A 1 -29.06 5.22 30.83
N ILE A 2 -29.45 5.79 29.69
CA ILE A 2 -28.68 5.71 28.45
C ILE A 2 -27.73 6.89 28.53
N ALA A 3 -26.51 6.66 29.04
CA ALA A 3 -25.49 7.70 29.06
C ALA A 3 -25.04 7.99 27.62
N ASP A 4 -25.05 9.28 27.29
CA ASP A 4 -24.42 10.02 26.20
C ASP A 4 -23.46 9.27 25.24
N THR A 5 -23.99 8.36 24.42
CA THR A 5 -23.26 7.84 23.25
C THR A 5 -22.83 8.93 22.26
N HIS A 6 -23.44 10.13 22.29
CA HIS A 6 -23.05 11.24 21.42
C HIS A 6 -21.80 11.97 21.93
N ALA A 7 -21.69 12.23 23.23
CA ALA A 7 -20.52 12.89 23.82
C ALA A 7 -19.28 11.98 23.77
N ASP A 8 -19.47 10.67 23.97
CA ASP A 8 -18.37 9.69 23.86
C ASP A 8 -17.84 9.61 22.42
N ASN A 9 -18.72 9.62 21.42
CA ASN A 9 -18.31 9.60 20.01
C ASN A 9 -17.64 10.91 19.57
N GLU A 10 -18.05 12.05 20.11
CA GLU A 10 -17.44 13.35 19.80
C GLU A 10 -16.03 13.46 20.40
N ALA A 11 -15.84 13.04 21.65
CA ALA A 11 -14.53 13.00 22.31
C ALA A 11 -13.55 12.01 21.64
N ILE A 12 -14.04 10.83 21.22
CA ILE A 12 -13.24 9.86 20.45
C ILE A 12 -12.83 10.45 19.10
N ASN A 13 -13.74 11.15 18.41
CA ASN A 13 -13.44 11.80 17.12
C ASN A 13 -12.45 12.97 17.27
N GLU A 14 -12.47 13.68 18.39
CA GLU A 14 -11.46 14.71 18.71
C GLU A 14 -10.08 14.11 18.99
N GLN A 15 -9.99 13.07 19.82
CA GLN A 15 -8.72 12.36 20.05
C GLN A 15 -8.13 11.81 18.75
N ILE A 16 -8.97 11.26 17.87
CA ILE A 16 -8.59 10.74 16.56
C ILE A 16 -8.04 11.86 15.65
N LYS A 17 -8.43 13.14 15.80
CA LYS A 17 -7.85 14.24 15.01
C LYS A 17 -6.40 14.58 15.40
N GLU A 18 -6.01 14.28 16.63
CA GLU A 18 -4.68 14.59 17.17
C GLU A 18 -3.64 13.49 16.91
N ILE A 19 -4.09 12.28 16.56
CA ILE A 19 -3.20 11.17 16.23
C ILE A 19 -2.40 11.51 14.96
N ASP A 20 -1.07 11.36 15.04
CA ASP A 20 -0.20 11.46 13.87
C ASP A 20 -0.44 10.28 12.93
N ASP A 21 -1.35 10.51 12.00
CA ASP A 21 -1.73 9.57 10.96
C ASP A 21 -0.50 9.01 10.23
N LYS A 22 0.55 9.82 10.01
CA LYS A 22 1.64 9.49 9.07
C LYS A 22 2.43 8.24 9.44
N ASN A 23 2.48 7.90 10.73
CA ASN A 23 3.27 6.78 11.24
C ASN A 23 2.41 5.59 11.71
N LEU A 24 1.09 5.70 11.56
CA LEU A 24 0.18 4.67 12.05
C LEU A 24 0.19 3.45 11.12
N PRO A 25 0.28 2.21 11.65
CA PRO A 25 0.14 1.00 10.84
C PRO A 25 -1.17 1.02 10.05
N VAL A 26 -1.15 0.51 8.81
CA VAL A 26 -2.31 0.62 7.91
C VAL A 26 -3.56 -0.09 8.45
N GLU A 27 -3.39 -1.20 9.18
CA GLU A 27 -4.50 -1.93 9.81
C GLU A 27 -5.19 -1.08 10.89
N GLU A 28 -4.39 -0.42 11.74
CA GLU A 28 -4.88 0.45 12.80
C GLU A 28 -5.54 1.71 12.22
N TRP A 29 -4.92 2.30 11.20
CA TRP A 29 -5.50 3.43 10.47
C TRP A 29 -6.86 3.06 9.86
N LEU A 30 -6.97 1.89 9.22
CA LEU A 30 -8.23 1.42 8.64
C LEU A 30 -9.30 1.15 9.70
N LEU A 31 -8.92 0.57 10.84
CA LEU A 31 -9.87 0.37 11.94
C LEU A 31 -10.38 1.71 12.49
N LEU A 32 -9.50 2.69 12.72
CA LEU A 32 -9.88 3.99 13.30
C LEU A 32 -10.65 4.88 12.33
N ARG A 33 -10.26 4.91 11.04
CA ARG A 33 -10.83 5.85 10.05
C ARG A 33 -11.95 5.26 9.21
N VAL A 34 -11.91 3.95 8.96
CA VAL A 34 -12.86 3.24 8.08
C VAL A 34 -13.77 2.32 8.90
N GLY A 35 -13.39 1.94 10.12
CA GLY A 35 -14.18 1.06 10.98
C GLY A 35 -14.12 -0.42 10.57
N SER A 36 -13.29 -0.78 9.58
CA SER A 36 -13.16 -2.15 9.11
C SER A 36 -11.82 -2.40 8.39
N ILE A 37 -11.37 -3.66 8.43
CA ILE A 37 -10.17 -4.13 7.73
C ILE A 37 -10.54 -5.11 6.60
N PRO A 38 -9.81 -5.09 5.47
CA PRO A 38 -9.98 -6.10 4.44
C PRO A 38 -9.70 -7.51 4.96
N ARG A 39 -10.46 -8.50 4.48
CA ARG A 39 -10.38 -9.91 4.94
C ARG A 39 -9.70 -10.86 3.95
N ASN A 40 -9.47 -10.41 2.73
CA ASN A 40 -8.91 -11.24 1.66
C ASN A 40 -7.97 -10.42 0.76
N SER A 41 -7.21 -11.12 -0.08
CA SER A 41 -6.23 -10.47 -0.96
C SER A 41 -6.85 -9.38 -1.84
N VAL A 42 -8.01 -9.65 -2.44
CA VAL A 42 -8.70 -8.68 -3.31
C VAL A 42 -9.08 -7.40 -2.58
N GLY A 43 -9.55 -7.49 -1.33
CA GLY A 43 -9.88 -6.34 -0.51
C GLY A 43 -8.64 -5.50 -0.19
N TRP A 44 -7.55 -6.15 0.20
CA TRP A 44 -6.26 -5.50 0.46
C TRP A 44 -5.70 -4.84 -0.81
N PHE A 45 -5.79 -5.51 -1.96
CA PHE A 45 -5.40 -4.96 -3.25
C PHE A 45 -6.18 -3.69 -3.58
N ARG A 46 -7.52 -3.74 -3.51
CA ARG A 46 -8.38 -2.57 -3.79
C ARG A 46 -8.11 -1.42 -2.82
N CYS A 47 -7.85 -1.72 -1.56
CA CYS A 47 -7.46 -0.72 -0.57
C CYS A 47 -6.11 -0.07 -0.93
N GLY A 48 -5.11 -0.86 -1.29
CA GLY A 48 -3.81 -0.38 -1.74
C GLY A 48 -3.89 0.48 -3.00
N VAL A 49 -4.69 0.08 -3.98
CA VAL A 49 -4.98 0.88 -5.18
C VAL A 49 -5.61 2.23 -4.80
N ALA A 50 -6.54 2.25 -3.84
CA ALA A 50 -7.17 3.48 -3.39
C ALA A 50 -6.17 4.44 -2.74
N PHE A 51 -5.27 3.93 -1.88
CA PHE A 51 -4.18 4.73 -1.30
C PHE A 51 -3.19 5.21 -2.36
N TYR A 52 -2.85 4.36 -3.34
CA TYR A 52 -1.97 4.73 -4.44
C TYR A 52 -2.55 5.91 -5.24
N ASN A 53 -3.84 5.88 -5.55
CA ASN A 53 -4.52 6.96 -6.26
C ASN A 53 -4.56 8.27 -5.45
N LYS A 54 -4.55 8.17 -4.11
CA LYS A 54 -4.41 9.32 -3.21
C LYS A 54 -2.95 9.79 -3.04
N LYS A 55 -1.99 9.13 -3.69
CA LYS A 55 -0.55 9.36 -3.53
C LYS A 55 -0.01 9.06 -2.12
N GLU A 56 -0.75 8.29 -1.33
CA GLU A 56 -0.33 7.81 -0.02
C GLU A 56 0.49 6.53 -0.20
N PHE A 57 1.66 6.67 -0.82
CA PHE A 57 2.41 5.54 -1.35
C PHE A 57 2.88 4.53 -0.28
N LEU A 58 3.22 4.98 0.92
CA LEU A 58 3.61 4.07 2.02
C LEU A 58 2.45 3.15 2.41
N ARG A 59 1.27 3.70 2.69
CA ARG A 59 0.07 2.91 3.00
C ARG A 59 -0.38 2.05 1.83
N ALA A 60 -0.20 2.54 0.60
CA ALA A 60 -0.46 1.75 -0.59
C ALA A 60 0.41 0.49 -0.60
N ILE A 61 1.72 0.63 -0.37
CA ILE A 61 2.66 -0.48 -0.29
C ILE A 61 2.25 -1.46 0.82
N ASP A 62 1.96 -0.98 2.02
CA ASP A 62 1.57 -1.85 3.15
C ASP A 62 0.31 -2.68 2.82
N CYS A 63 -0.73 -2.05 2.26
CA CYS A 63 -1.93 -2.75 1.83
C CYS A 63 -1.65 -3.77 0.72
N LEU A 64 -0.81 -3.42 -0.25
CA LEU A 64 -0.48 -4.31 -1.36
C LEU A 64 0.42 -5.47 -0.92
N GLN A 65 1.30 -5.26 0.05
CA GLN A 65 2.09 -6.31 0.69
C GLN A 65 1.17 -7.34 1.35
N LYS A 66 0.18 -6.89 2.13
CA LYS A 66 -0.85 -7.78 2.69
C LYS A 66 -1.63 -8.54 1.61
N SER A 67 -1.88 -7.92 0.46
CA SER A 67 -2.51 -8.60 -0.67
C SER A 67 -1.64 -9.73 -1.22
N VAL A 68 -0.35 -9.49 -1.47
CA VAL A 68 0.55 -10.52 -2.02
C VAL A 68 0.95 -11.59 -1.01
N GLU A 69 0.91 -11.28 0.30
CA GLU A 69 1.03 -12.30 1.36
C GLU A 69 -0.13 -13.30 1.32
N LEU A 70 -1.34 -12.83 1.02
CA LEU A 70 -2.55 -13.68 0.93
C LEU A 70 -2.72 -14.34 -0.44
N ASP A 71 -2.26 -13.70 -1.51
CA ASP A 71 -2.25 -14.23 -2.87
C ASP A 71 -0.94 -13.82 -3.58
N PRO A 72 0.09 -14.67 -3.50
CA PRO A 72 1.38 -14.42 -4.13
C PRO A 72 1.36 -14.41 -5.66
N LEU A 73 0.23 -14.76 -6.30
CA LEU A 73 0.12 -14.80 -7.76
C LEU A 73 -0.47 -13.51 -8.34
N ASN A 74 -0.79 -12.54 -7.49
CA ASN A 74 -1.34 -11.26 -7.93
C ASN A 74 -0.26 -10.32 -8.49
N TYR A 75 0.13 -10.53 -9.75
CA TYR A 75 1.11 -9.67 -10.45
C TYR A 75 0.69 -8.19 -10.48
N ASN A 76 -0.62 -7.88 -10.50
CA ASN A 76 -1.11 -6.51 -10.47
C ASN A 76 -0.72 -5.80 -9.15
N ALA A 77 -0.73 -6.53 -8.03
CA ALA A 77 -0.31 -5.97 -6.75
C ALA A 77 1.19 -5.66 -6.76
N TYR A 78 2.04 -6.56 -7.27
CA TYR A 78 3.47 -6.32 -7.43
C TYR A 78 3.77 -5.13 -8.34
N GLN A 79 3.04 -4.99 -9.45
CA GLN A 79 3.18 -3.84 -10.34
C GLN A 79 2.91 -2.51 -9.63
N ILE A 80 1.86 -2.45 -8.80
CA ILE A 80 1.51 -1.20 -8.10
C ILE A 80 2.50 -0.93 -6.95
N ILE A 81 2.99 -1.96 -6.26
CA ILE A 81 4.10 -1.82 -5.29
C ILE A 81 5.30 -1.20 -5.99
N ALA A 82 5.70 -1.71 -7.15
CA ALA A 82 6.82 -1.16 -7.89
C ALA A 82 6.64 0.32 -8.23
N ARG A 83 5.46 0.69 -8.75
CA ARG A 83 5.15 2.10 -9.09
C ARG A 83 5.13 3.00 -7.86
N ALA A 84 4.63 2.52 -6.72
CA ALA A 84 4.63 3.25 -5.45
C ALA A 84 6.07 3.45 -4.94
N CYS A 85 6.91 2.41 -5.02
CA CYS A 85 8.32 2.48 -4.67
C CYS A 85 9.09 3.47 -5.57
N ILE A 86 8.83 3.49 -6.89
CA ILE A 86 9.41 4.49 -7.80
C ILE A 86 9.02 5.91 -7.36
N ALA A 87 7.75 6.15 -7.04
CA ALA A 87 7.28 7.45 -6.58
C ALA A 87 7.92 7.91 -5.26
N LEU A 88 8.35 6.96 -4.42
CA LEU A 88 9.09 7.20 -3.18
C LEU A 88 10.62 7.21 -3.37
N ASN A 89 11.11 7.11 -4.61
CA ASN A 89 12.54 6.98 -4.93
C ASN A 89 13.20 5.73 -4.29
N ARG A 90 12.42 4.70 -3.97
CA ARG A 90 12.84 3.40 -3.43
C ARG A 90 13.14 2.42 -4.56
N LYS A 91 14.21 2.70 -5.31
CA LYS A 91 14.51 2.02 -6.58
C LYS A 91 14.75 0.51 -6.42
N GLN A 92 15.46 0.08 -5.37
CA GLN A 92 15.76 -1.33 -5.12
C GLN A 92 14.48 -2.14 -4.83
N GLU A 93 13.59 -1.60 -4.00
CA GLU A 93 12.28 -2.21 -3.71
C GLU A 93 11.41 -2.29 -4.97
N ALA A 94 11.44 -1.26 -5.82
CA ALA A 94 10.73 -1.26 -7.09
C ALA A 94 11.22 -2.38 -8.03
N ILE A 95 12.54 -2.54 -8.16
CA ILE A 95 13.15 -3.61 -8.96
C ILE A 95 12.74 -4.99 -8.43
N ALA A 96 12.74 -5.19 -7.11
CA ALA A 96 12.34 -6.46 -6.50
C ALA A 96 10.88 -6.80 -6.82
N ALA A 97 9.96 -5.83 -6.70
CA ALA A 97 8.56 -6.02 -7.04
C ALA A 97 8.34 -6.27 -8.54
N LEU A 98 9.03 -5.55 -9.43
CA LEU A 98 8.96 -5.79 -10.87
C LEU A 98 9.45 -7.18 -11.26
N LYS A 99 10.51 -7.69 -10.64
CA LYS A 99 10.97 -9.07 -10.86
C LYS A 99 9.88 -10.09 -10.54
N GLN A 100 9.16 -9.91 -9.43
CA GLN A 100 8.03 -10.78 -9.10
C GLN A 100 6.90 -10.65 -10.12
N SER A 101 6.53 -9.43 -10.52
CA SER A 101 5.50 -9.20 -11.54
C SER A 101 5.84 -9.88 -12.88
N VAL A 102 7.09 -9.74 -13.34
CA VAL A 102 7.56 -10.36 -14.60
C VAL A 102 7.61 -11.88 -14.50
N ASN A 103 8.04 -12.43 -13.36
CA ASN A 103 8.04 -13.88 -13.13
C ASN A 103 6.63 -14.50 -13.13
N LEU A 104 5.61 -13.69 -12.85
CA LEU A 104 4.20 -14.06 -12.91
C LEU A 104 3.56 -13.75 -14.27
N ASP A 105 4.37 -13.66 -15.31
CA ASP A 105 3.97 -13.45 -16.70
C ASP A 105 3.23 -12.12 -16.96
N ASN A 106 3.64 -11.01 -16.32
CA ASN A 106 3.27 -9.67 -16.76
C ASN A 106 4.30 -9.10 -17.75
N PRO A 107 4.13 -9.28 -19.08
CA PRO A 107 5.09 -8.82 -20.07
C PRO A 107 5.13 -7.30 -20.22
N SER A 108 4.26 -6.53 -19.55
CA SER A 108 4.35 -5.06 -19.62
C SER A 108 5.44 -4.51 -18.68
N ASP A 109 5.86 -5.30 -17.70
CA ASP A 109 6.76 -4.82 -16.64
C ASP A 109 8.24 -5.11 -16.93
N TRP A 110 8.57 -5.94 -17.94
CA TRP A 110 9.97 -6.22 -18.30
C TRP A 110 10.70 -4.95 -18.74
N GLN A 111 10.02 -4.07 -19.48
CA GLN A 111 10.63 -2.85 -20.01
C GLN A 111 11.02 -1.92 -18.85
N LEU A 112 10.10 -1.71 -17.91
CA LEU A 112 10.35 -0.88 -16.73
C LEU A 112 11.45 -1.47 -15.85
N LEU A 113 11.51 -2.81 -15.74
CA LEU A 113 12.58 -3.49 -15.01
C LEU A 113 13.95 -3.19 -15.64
N VAL A 114 14.08 -3.33 -16.96
CA VAL A 114 15.33 -3.07 -17.70
C VAL A 114 15.77 -1.61 -17.57
N GLU A 115 14.84 -0.67 -17.71
CA GLU A 115 15.12 0.77 -17.58
C GLU A 115 15.69 1.10 -16.20
N LEU A 116 15.11 0.54 -15.13
CA LEU A 116 15.58 0.80 -13.77
C LEU A 116 16.94 0.13 -13.50
N THR A 117 17.20 -1.09 -13.99
CA THR A 117 18.48 -1.78 -13.78
C THR A 117 19.62 -1.15 -14.59
N ALA A 118 19.38 -0.75 -15.84
CA ALA A 118 20.39 -0.08 -16.65
C ALA A 118 20.82 1.26 -16.02
N ALA A 119 19.87 2.01 -15.45
CA ALA A 119 20.14 3.24 -14.74
C ALA A 119 20.85 3.05 -13.39
N THR A 120 20.99 1.81 -12.86
CA THR A 120 21.86 1.55 -11.69
C THR A 120 23.29 1.23 -12.08
N GLU A 121 23.50 0.55 -13.20
CA GLU A 121 24.83 0.13 -13.67
C GLU A 121 25.65 1.29 -14.26
N GLY A 122 25.00 2.35 -14.76
CA GLY A 122 25.68 3.55 -15.29
C GLY A 122 26.08 4.59 -14.23
N ALA A 123 25.89 4.31 -12.94
CA ALA A 123 26.14 5.25 -11.84
C ALA A 123 27.36 4.89 -10.96
N GLU A 124 28.17 3.91 -11.39
CA GLU A 124 29.41 3.47 -10.71
C GLU A 124 30.68 4.00 -11.40
#